data_AF-A0A6A3GKA4-F1
#
_entry.id   AF-A0A6A3GKA4-F1
#
_cell.length_a   1.000
_cell.length_b   1.000
_cell.length_c   1.000
_cell.angle_alpha   90.00
_cell.angle_beta   90.00
_cell.angle_gamma   90.00
#
_symmetry.space_group_name_H-M   'P 1'
#
loop_
_entity.id
_entity.type
_entity.pdbx_description
1 polymer ?
#
loop_
_entity_poly.entity_id
_entity_poly.type
_entity_poly.pdbx_seq_one_letter_code
_entity_poly.pdbx_strand_id
1 'polypeptide(L)'
;NMLDDSDEINSLILKRVAPRDRLDIVHARRGLPTLDHKFLIGKLDDLLRTEEGLIHASYGADEYAADLTPQDEDADITLSRPVRYTRVASGAAVDMAYARILQAADVALLDSADRPLLVLLQTSNQEAFVKWSNTHRELLGIPVTRKRRAEVSELHPWLMDNYVAMRHLHAYLPYAELEIKSWPIALIIKWGKAEVFCEQMAALLRISGDMEQKNEARKYCSEWHDACMAPGLSTTAAQALAQSPDRWKRLEHWIPASCGRARPPDISDLEWNVLHVLPYVIDEWVMTPMGRAPRGARGLWYRHFATVRQLCTSISTQGDWSMALALTHIPTGAEGTEPPDASAPGGGLSDTKGSTEHAVHAGADNTPRAPSPQNKQRQTDHCSGRLRGGHE
;
A
#
# COMPACT_ATOMS: atom_id res chain seq x y z
N ASN A 1 -3.51 51.95 18.10
CA ASN A 1 -3.46 50.69 18.86
C ASN A 1 -3.89 49.57 17.91
N MET A 2 -3.00 48.66 17.50
CA MET A 2 -3.35 47.61 16.52
C MET A 2 -4.09 46.41 17.15
N LEU A 3 -4.13 46.34 18.48
CA LEU A 3 -4.78 45.27 19.23
C LEU A 3 -6.27 45.52 19.50
N ASP A 4 -6.76 46.72 19.17
CA ASP A 4 -8.18 47.06 19.31
C ASP A 4 -8.98 46.52 18.13
N ASP A 5 -10.02 45.73 18.41
CA ASP A 5 -10.81 44.96 17.43
C ASP A 5 -12.08 45.72 17.00
N SER A 6 -11.92 47.00 16.66
CA SER A 6 -12.98 47.83 16.10
C SER A 6 -12.97 47.78 14.57
N ASP A 7 -14.14 47.90 13.95
CA ASP A 7 -14.32 47.84 12.49
C ASP A 7 -13.51 48.91 11.75
N GLU A 8 -13.36 50.08 12.37
CA GLU A 8 -12.57 51.20 11.85
C GLU A 8 -11.08 50.84 11.74
N ILE A 9 -10.52 50.22 12.79
CA ILE A 9 -9.13 49.78 12.84
C ILE A 9 -8.90 48.58 11.90
N ASN A 10 -9.87 47.66 11.84
CA ASN A 10 -9.84 46.51 10.92
C ASN A 10 -9.80 46.95 9.46
N SER A 11 -10.58 47.98 9.11
CA SER A 11 -10.58 48.56 7.76
C SER A 11 -9.23 49.19 7.39
N LEU A 12 -8.52 49.78 8.36
CA LEU A 12 -7.19 50.38 8.18
C LEU A 12 -6.10 49.32 8.05
N ILE A 13 -6.17 48.25 8.85
CA ILE A 13 -5.22 47.11 8.81
C ILE A 13 -5.32 46.40 7.46
N LEU A 14 -6.54 46.12 6.97
CA LEU A 14 -6.77 45.49 5.66
C LEU A 14 -6.25 46.33 4.48
N LYS A 15 -6.13 47.65 4.64
CA LYS A 15 -5.66 48.55 3.58
C LYS A 15 -4.15 48.82 3.62
N ARG A 16 -3.53 48.81 4.80
CA ARG A 16 -2.17 49.35 4.99
C ARG A 16 -1.12 48.35 5.44
N VAL A 17 -1.52 47.15 5.87
CA VAL A 17 -0.63 46.14 6.44
C VAL A 17 -0.48 44.97 5.47
N ALA A 18 0.68 44.34 5.36
CA ALA A 18 0.84 43.18 4.49
C ALA A 18 0.04 41.97 5.02
N PRO A 19 -0.51 41.09 4.15
CA PRO A 19 -1.38 39.99 4.58
C PRO A 19 -0.82 39.10 5.71
N ARG A 20 0.50 38.90 5.75
CA ARG A 20 1.17 38.10 6.80
C ARG A 20 1.20 38.82 8.15
N ASP A 21 1.55 40.10 8.17
CA ASP A 21 1.56 40.91 9.40
C ASP A 21 0.13 41.06 9.97
N ARG A 22 -0.89 41.03 9.11
CA ARG A 22 -2.31 40.96 9.55
C ARG A 22 -2.57 39.69 10.36
N LEU A 23 -2.01 38.56 9.95
CA LEU A 23 -2.19 37.28 10.64
C LEU A 23 -1.52 37.31 12.02
N ASP A 24 -0.35 37.94 12.15
CA ASP A 24 0.31 38.11 13.45
C ASP A 24 -0.46 39.06 14.37
N ILE A 25 -1.10 40.10 13.83
CA ILE A 25 -2.02 40.97 14.61
C ILE A 25 -3.24 40.19 15.09
N VAL A 26 -3.83 39.33 14.25
CA VAL A 26 -4.94 38.46 14.65
C VAL A 26 -4.51 37.49 15.75
N HIS A 27 -3.34 36.86 15.61
CA HIS A 27 -2.78 35.98 16.64
C HIS A 27 -2.58 36.72 17.96
N ALA A 28 -1.96 37.91 17.92
CA ALA A 28 -1.74 38.74 19.09
C ALA A 28 -3.06 39.14 19.79
N ARG A 29 -4.10 39.51 19.03
CA ARG A 29 -5.44 39.80 19.60
C ARG A 29 -6.12 38.59 20.22
N ARG A 30 -5.84 37.40 19.71
CA ARG A 30 -6.38 36.13 20.21
C ARG A 30 -5.53 35.50 21.31
N GLY A 31 -4.43 36.15 21.71
CA GLY A 31 -3.47 35.59 22.68
C GLY A 31 -2.75 34.34 22.17
N LEU A 32 -2.70 34.15 20.84
CA LEU A 32 -2.04 33.02 20.21
C LEU A 32 -0.58 33.36 19.90
N PRO A 33 0.35 32.39 20.02
CA PRO A 33 1.73 32.57 19.60
C PRO A 33 1.81 32.96 18.11
N THR A 34 2.61 33.96 17.78
CA THR A 34 2.91 34.34 16.39
C THR A 34 3.88 33.35 15.77
N LEU A 35 3.67 32.96 14.51
CA LEU A 35 4.56 32.01 13.82
C LEU A 35 5.85 32.73 13.40
N ASP A 36 7.01 32.11 13.68
CA ASP A 36 8.34 32.67 13.39
C ASP A 36 8.57 32.84 11.88
N HIS A 37 8.98 34.06 11.49
CA HIS A 37 9.35 34.45 10.11
C HIS A 37 10.43 33.56 9.49
N LYS A 38 11.29 32.92 10.30
CA LYS A 38 12.46 32.19 9.79
C LYS A 38 12.15 30.82 9.18
N PHE A 39 11.01 30.22 9.49
CA PHE A 39 10.75 28.81 9.16
C PHE A 39 9.99 28.56 7.85
N LEU A 40 9.49 29.60 7.18
CA LEU A 40 8.43 29.39 6.17
C LEU A 40 8.77 29.66 4.70
N ILE A 41 9.95 30.17 4.33
CA ILE A 41 10.08 30.80 2.99
C ILE A 41 11.11 30.15 2.05
N GLY A 42 12.06 29.33 2.53
CA GLY A 42 13.14 28.85 1.66
C GLY A 42 13.09 27.37 1.26
N LYS A 43 12.51 26.51 2.11
CA LYS A 43 12.63 25.05 1.99
C LYS A 43 11.32 24.33 2.26
N LEU A 44 10.18 25.03 2.21
CA LEU A 44 8.91 24.41 2.50
C LEU A 44 8.61 23.29 1.50
N ASP A 45 8.86 23.52 0.21
CA ASP A 45 8.65 22.49 -0.82
C ASP A 45 9.59 21.29 -0.65
N ASP A 46 10.87 21.53 -0.32
CA ASP A 46 11.84 20.46 -0.08
C ASP A 46 11.52 19.70 1.22
N LEU A 47 11.06 20.39 2.27
CA LEU A 47 10.66 19.79 3.53
C LEU A 47 9.36 19.02 3.35
N LEU A 48 8.36 19.56 2.65
CA LEU A 48 7.13 18.86 2.31
C LEU A 48 7.43 17.62 1.47
N ARG A 49 8.32 17.70 0.48
CA ARG A 49 8.75 16.54 -0.31
C ARG A 49 9.48 15.50 0.54
N THR A 50 10.32 15.94 1.47
CA THR A 50 11.04 15.04 2.37
C THR A 50 10.07 14.34 3.33
N GLU A 51 9.17 15.09 3.94
CA GLU A 51 8.12 14.54 4.83
C GLU A 51 7.17 13.62 4.07
N GLU A 52 6.75 13.99 2.85
CA GLU A 52 5.96 13.15 1.96
C GLU A 52 6.70 11.85 1.62
N GLY A 53 8.00 11.92 1.31
CA GLY A 53 8.85 10.75 1.11
C GLY A 53 8.94 9.85 2.34
N LEU A 54 9.09 10.43 3.54
CA LEU A 54 9.09 9.69 4.80
C LEU A 54 7.74 9.02 5.08
N ILE A 55 6.63 9.71 4.78
CA ILE A 55 5.28 9.18 4.89
C ILE A 55 5.09 8.02 3.90
N HIS A 56 5.48 8.18 2.64
CA HIS A 56 5.41 7.12 1.63
C HIS A 56 6.28 5.92 2.02
N ALA A 57 7.49 6.15 2.54
CA ALA A 57 8.36 5.11 3.07
C ALA A 57 7.74 4.35 4.25
N SER A 58 7.08 5.07 5.16
CA SER A 58 6.31 4.44 6.25
C SER A 58 5.13 3.60 5.73
N TYR A 59 4.61 3.96 4.56
CA TYR A 59 3.60 3.18 3.83
C TYR A 59 4.23 2.18 2.85
N GLY A 60 5.50 1.82 3.01
CA GLY A 60 6.15 0.77 2.22
C GLY A 60 6.57 1.17 0.82
N ALA A 61 6.53 2.46 0.45
CA ALA A 61 7.25 2.95 -0.72
C ALA A 61 8.77 2.89 -0.45
N ASP A 62 9.45 1.96 -1.09
CA ASP A 62 10.91 1.96 -1.09
C ASP A 62 11.47 3.03 -2.05
N GLU A 63 12.80 3.19 -2.07
CA GLU A 63 13.50 4.07 -3.01
C GLU A 63 13.11 3.80 -4.48
N TYR A 64 12.76 2.55 -4.81
CA TYR A 64 12.28 2.14 -6.13
C TYR A 64 10.78 2.40 -6.37
N ALA A 65 10.06 2.92 -5.38
CA ALA A 65 8.65 3.28 -5.43
C ALA A 65 8.41 4.78 -5.16
N ALA A 66 9.38 5.48 -4.58
CA ALA A 66 9.31 6.90 -4.22
C ALA A 66 9.77 7.85 -5.35
N ASP A 67 10.71 7.41 -6.19
CA ASP A 67 11.23 8.23 -7.28
C ASP A 67 10.33 8.13 -8.51
N LEU A 68 9.27 8.93 -8.55
CA LEU A 68 8.57 9.24 -9.79
C LEU A 68 8.31 10.74 -9.87
N THR A 69 8.85 11.32 -10.92
CA THR A 69 8.24 12.52 -11.50
C THR A 69 6.87 12.13 -12.05
N PRO A 70 5.90 13.07 -12.18
CA PRO A 70 4.59 12.82 -12.81
C PRO A 70 4.68 12.19 -14.22
N GLN A 71 5.86 12.19 -14.82
CA GLN A 71 6.17 11.62 -16.13
C GLN A 71 6.36 10.08 -16.11
N ASP A 72 6.66 9.50 -14.94
CA ASP A 72 6.85 8.06 -14.78
C ASP A 72 5.59 7.32 -14.29
N GLU A 73 4.48 8.04 -14.10
CA GLU A 73 3.15 7.44 -13.93
C GLU A 73 2.80 6.56 -15.13
N ASP A 74 3.36 6.87 -16.31
CA ASP A 74 2.86 6.45 -17.61
C ASP A 74 3.67 5.37 -18.36
N ALA A 75 4.65 4.70 -17.73
CA ALA A 75 5.43 3.68 -18.45
C ALA A 75 4.62 2.40 -18.82
N ASP A 76 3.38 2.25 -18.32
CA ASP A 76 2.39 1.25 -18.74
C ASP A 76 1.11 1.93 -19.31
N ILE A 77 1.14 3.24 -19.54
CA ILE A 77 -0.03 4.06 -19.89
C ILE A 77 0.01 4.44 -21.36
N THR A 78 -0.71 3.66 -22.14
CA THR A 78 -1.40 4.21 -23.31
C THR A 78 -2.88 4.49 -23.02
N LEU A 79 -3.35 4.18 -21.80
CA LEU A 79 -4.76 4.25 -21.42
C LEU A 79 -4.91 5.01 -20.11
N SER A 80 -5.26 6.29 -20.20
CA SER A 80 -5.62 7.09 -19.04
C SER A 80 -6.72 6.40 -18.23
N ARG A 81 -6.63 6.45 -16.89
CA ARG A 81 -7.67 5.90 -16.02
C ARG A 81 -9.03 6.51 -16.40
N PRO A 82 -10.07 5.70 -16.61
CA PRO A 82 -11.35 6.24 -17.02
C PRO A 82 -12.01 7.04 -15.90
N VAL A 83 -12.88 7.97 -16.28
CA VAL A 83 -13.81 8.60 -15.34
C VAL A 83 -14.83 7.56 -14.89
N ARG A 84 -14.92 7.35 -13.58
CA ARG A 84 -15.86 6.39 -12.99
C ARG A 84 -17.30 6.77 -13.32
N TYR A 85 -18.11 5.78 -13.62
CA TYR A 85 -19.55 5.93 -13.78
C TYR A 85 -20.19 6.39 -12.47
N THR A 86 -21.12 7.33 -12.55
CA THR A 86 -21.73 7.94 -11.36
C THR A 86 -22.57 6.92 -10.58
N ARG A 87 -22.41 6.91 -9.25
CA ARG A 87 -23.25 6.11 -8.35
C ARG A 87 -24.71 6.58 -8.44
N VAL A 88 -25.63 5.62 -8.52
CA VAL A 88 -27.07 5.88 -8.59
C VAL A 88 -27.66 6.32 -7.24
N ALA A 89 -27.01 5.95 -6.14
CA ALA A 89 -27.40 6.30 -4.78
C ALA A 89 -26.17 6.57 -3.91
N SER A 90 -26.30 7.53 -2.97
CA SER A 90 -25.28 7.91 -2.00
C SER A 90 -25.91 8.35 -0.67
N GLY A 91 -25.11 8.32 0.40
CA GLY A 91 -25.48 8.79 1.73
C GLY A 91 -25.42 7.70 2.80
N ALA A 92 -25.30 8.10 4.07
CA ALA A 92 -24.97 7.20 5.17
C ALA A 92 -25.87 5.96 5.30
N ALA A 93 -27.19 6.10 5.06
CA ALA A 93 -28.11 4.96 5.09
C ALA A 93 -27.85 3.95 3.95
N VAL A 94 -27.53 4.46 2.75
CA VAL A 94 -27.17 3.65 1.58
C VAL A 94 -25.82 2.97 1.81
N ASP A 95 -24.85 3.69 2.36
CA ASP A 95 -23.51 3.15 2.62
C ASP A 95 -23.55 2.03 3.68
N MET A 96 -24.36 2.19 4.74
CA MET A 96 -24.60 1.14 5.73
C MET A 96 -25.28 -0.10 5.12
N ALA A 97 -26.25 0.10 4.24
CA ALA A 97 -26.90 -1.01 3.54
C ALA A 97 -25.94 -1.69 2.54
N TYR A 98 -25.11 -0.91 1.85
CA TYR A 98 -24.09 -1.42 0.95
C TYR A 98 -23.04 -2.26 1.69
N ALA A 99 -22.60 -1.83 2.87
CA ALA A 99 -21.73 -2.63 3.74
C ALA A 99 -22.35 -3.99 4.10
N ARG A 100 -23.64 -4.03 4.48
CA ARG A 100 -24.35 -5.29 4.77
C ARG A 100 -24.47 -6.19 3.53
N ILE A 101 -24.72 -5.60 2.36
CA ILE A 101 -24.74 -6.34 1.08
C ILE A 101 -23.37 -6.97 0.80
N LEU A 102 -22.28 -6.23 0.99
CA LEU A 102 -20.92 -6.75 0.78
C LEU A 102 -20.52 -7.79 1.83
N GLN A 103 -21.11 -7.74 3.03
CA GLN A 103 -20.88 -8.71 4.10
C GLN A 103 -21.60 -10.04 3.88
N ALA A 104 -22.81 -10.01 3.32
CA ALA A 104 -23.61 -11.21 3.12
C ALA A 104 -22.88 -12.25 2.25
N ALA A 105 -22.75 -13.49 2.73
CA ALA A 105 -22.15 -14.57 1.96
C ALA A 105 -23.01 -14.99 0.75
N ASP A 106 -24.33 -14.82 0.87
CA ASP A 106 -25.31 -15.12 -0.18
C ASP A 106 -26.47 -14.11 -0.12
N VAL A 107 -27.06 -13.80 -1.28
CA VAL A 107 -28.30 -13.03 -1.42
C VAL A 107 -29.45 -13.65 -0.59
N ALA A 108 -29.47 -14.97 -0.41
CA ALA A 108 -30.46 -15.66 0.42
C ALA A 108 -30.40 -15.23 1.90
N LEU A 109 -29.20 -14.88 2.39
CA LEU A 109 -28.94 -14.45 3.77
C LEU A 109 -29.15 -12.93 3.96
N LEU A 110 -29.36 -12.19 2.88
CA LEU A 110 -29.59 -10.75 2.92
C LEU A 110 -31.01 -10.43 3.40
N ASP A 111 -31.13 -9.46 4.31
CA ASP A 111 -32.41 -8.92 4.76
C ASP A 111 -33.23 -8.46 3.54
N SER A 112 -34.52 -8.80 3.58
CA SER A 112 -35.54 -8.31 2.65
C SER A 112 -35.47 -6.80 2.41
N ALA A 113 -35.10 -6.01 3.42
CA ALA A 113 -34.96 -4.56 3.32
C ALA A 113 -33.81 -4.09 2.41
N ASP A 114 -32.73 -4.87 2.30
CA ASP A 114 -31.54 -4.51 1.52
C ASP A 114 -31.59 -5.01 0.07
N ARG A 115 -32.48 -5.98 -0.24
CA ARG A 115 -32.64 -6.55 -1.59
C ARG A 115 -32.99 -5.53 -2.68
N PRO A 116 -33.91 -4.57 -2.46
CA PRO A 116 -34.20 -3.55 -3.48
C PRO A 116 -32.97 -2.72 -3.82
N LEU A 117 -32.13 -2.40 -2.82
CA LEU A 117 -30.88 -1.69 -3.05
C LEU A 117 -29.92 -2.56 -3.86
N LEU A 118 -29.70 -3.82 -3.49
CA LEU A 118 -28.85 -4.74 -4.26
C LEU A 118 -29.21 -4.78 -5.75
N VAL A 119 -30.51 -4.91 -6.08
CA VAL A 119 -30.99 -4.92 -7.47
C VAL A 119 -30.68 -3.60 -8.18
N LEU A 120 -30.87 -2.47 -7.50
CA LEU A 120 -30.55 -1.15 -8.03
C LEU A 120 -29.05 -1.02 -8.35
N LEU A 121 -28.18 -1.45 -7.42
CA LEU A 121 -26.71 -1.39 -7.59
C LEU A 121 -26.24 -2.28 -8.74
N GLN A 122 -26.75 -3.51 -8.82
CA GLN A 122 -26.44 -4.46 -9.91
C GLN A 122 -26.90 -3.91 -11.26
N THR A 123 -28.08 -3.30 -11.32
CA THR A 123 -28.59 -2.66 -12.55
C THR A 123 -27.68 -1.50 -12.97
N SER A 124 -27.24 -0.68 -12.02
CA SER A 124 -26.30 0.42 -12.28
C SER A 124 -24.94 -0.07 -12.80
N ASN A 125 -24.37 -1.13 -12.21
CA ASN A 125 -23.14 -1.76 -12.74
C ASN A 125 -23.35 -2.30 -14.16
N GLN A 126 -24.50 -2.94 -14.42
CA GLN A 126 -24.82 -3.50 -15.73
C GLN A 126 -24.96 -2.42 -16.81
N GLU A 127 -25.59 -1.28 -16.50
CA GLU A 127 -25.66 -0.13 -17.40
C GLU A 127 -24.28 0.49 -17.65
N ALA A 128 -23.47 0.63 -16.60
CA ALA A 128 -22.10 1.10 -16.71
C ALA A 128 -21.25 0.17 -17.58
N PHE A 129 -21.37 -1.16 -17.41
CA PHE A 129 -20.66 -2.14 -18.22
C PHE A 129 -21.03 -2.05 -19.70
N VAL A 130 -22.31 -1.92 -20.04
CA VAL A 130 -22.75 -1.77 -21.44
C VAL A 130 -22.19 -0.48 -22.04
N LYS A 131 -22.22 0.63 -21.28
CA LYS A 131 -21.64 1.90 -21.73
C LYS A 131 -20.14 1.78 -21.92
N TRP A 132 -19.42 1.23 -20.95
CA TRP A 132 -17.97 0.99 -21.04
C TRP A 132 -17.60 0.16 -22.26
N SER A 133 -18.31 -0.95 -22.48
CA SER A 133 -18.08 -1.88 -23.59
C SER A 133 -18.28 -1.23 -24.95
N ASN A 134 -19.18 -0.25 -25.07
CA ASN A 134 -19.44 0.47 -26.31
C ASN A 134 -18.47 1.63 -26.51
N THR A 135 -18.18 2.40 -25.46
CA THR A 135 -17.30 3.56 -25.52
C THR A 135 -15.84 3.19 -25.73
N HIS A 136 -15.36 2.10 -25.11
CA HIS A 136 -13.95 1.71 -25.14
C HIS A 136 -13.68 0.46 -25.99
N ARG A 137 -14.64 0.06 -26.84
CA ARG A 137 -14.55 -1.18 -27.64
C ARG A 137 -13.30 -1.24 -28.48
N GLU A 138 -13.11 -0.23 -29.33
CA GLU A 138 -12.03 -0.16 -30.29
C GLU A 138 -10.68 0.02 -29.58
N LEU A 139 -10.68 0.90 -28.57
CA LEU A 139 -9.49 1.23 -27.78
C LEU A 139 -8.92 0.00 -27.04
N LEU A 140 -9.78 -0.81 -26.42
CA LEU A 140 -9.37 -1.95 -25.61
C LEU A 140 -9.48 -3.30 -26.35
N GLY A 141 -9.96 -3.32 -27.59
CA GLY A 141 -10.21 -4.56 -28.34
C GLY A 141 -11.30 -5.44 -27.74
N ILE A 142 -12.36 -4.84 -27.17
CA ILE A 142 -13.41 -5.58 -26.43
C ILE A 142 -14.24 -6.45 -27.40
N PRO A 143 -14.35 -7.77 -27.13
CA PRO A 143 -15.14 -8.68 -27.96
C PRO A 143 -16.62 -8.28 -28.06
N VAL A 144 -17.25 -8.60 -29.18
CA VAL A 144 -18.70 -8.43 -29.35
C VAL A 144 -19.43 -9.47 -28.53
N THR A 145 -20.27 -9.01 -27.61
CA THR A 145 -21.11 -9.86 -26.78
C THR A 145 -22.35 -10.27 -27.57
N ARG A 146 -22.77 -11.53 -27.45
CA ARG A 146 -23.83 -12.10 -28.30
C ARG A 146 -25.25 -11.71 -27.85
N LYS A 147 -25.42 -11.28 -26.59
CA LYS A 147 -26.72 -10.98 -25.99
C LYS A 147 -27.03 -9.49 -26.00
N ARG A 148 -28.32 -9.16 -26.12
CA ARG A 148 -28.84 -7.78 -25.92
C ARG A 148 -28.57 -7.23 -24.50
N ARG A 149 -28.43 -8.13 -23.51
CA ARG A 149 -27.98 -7.83 -22.15
C ARG A 149 -26.78 -8.71 -21.87
N ALA A 150 -25.60 -8.19 -22.17
CA ALA A 150 -24.35 -8.89 -21.95
C ALA A 150 -23.93 -8.74 -20.49
N GLU A 151 -23.56 -9.84 -19.83
CA GLU A 151 -23.00 -9.80 -18.49
C GLU A 151 -21.47 -9.76 -18.56
N VAL A 152 -20.83 -9.22 -17.51
CA VAL A 152 -19.37 -9.22 -17.37
C VAL A 152 -18.81 -10.65 -17.40
N SER A 153 -19.57 -11.62 -16.87
CA SER A 153 -19.25 -13.04 -16.85
C SER A 153 -18.92 -13.62 -18.24
N GLU A 154 -19.56 -13.10 -19.31
CA GLU A 154 -19.30 -13.52 -20.68
C GLU A 154 -17.91 -13.12 -21.18
N LEU A 155 -17.34 -12.06 -20.59
CA LEU A 155 -16.02 -11.56 -20.92
C LEU A 155 -14.93 -12.12 -20.00
N HIS A 156 -15.25 -12.88 -18.94
CA HIS A 156 -14.25 -13.41 -18.02
C HIS A 156 -13.07 -14.10 -18.72
N PRO A 157 -13.25 -15.01 -19.70
CA PRO A 157 -12.11 -15.64 -20.38
C PRO A 157 -11.19 -14.63 -21.05
N TRP A 158 -11.76 -13.62 -21.72
CA TRP A 158 -11.00 -12.57 -22.39
C TRP A 158 -10.34 -11.61 -21.41
N LEU A 159 -11.02 -11.22 -20.34
CA LEU A 159 -10.48 -10.33 -19.29
C LEU A 159 -9.28 -10.96 -18.58
N MET A 160 -9.28 -12.28 -18.40
CA MET A 160 -8.16 -13.01 -17.78
C MET A 160 -6.88 -12.98 -18.63
N ASP A 161 -7.01 -12.74 -19.94
CA ASP A 161 -5.88 -12.59 -20.86
C ASP A 161 -5.57 -11.11 -21.13
N ASN A 162 -6.42 -10.18 -20.69
CA ASN A 162 -6.33 -8.74 -20.92
C ASN A 162 -6.47 -7.96 -19.60
N TYR A 163 -5.49 -8.09 -18.71
CA TYR A 163 -5.54 -7.51 -17.36
C TYR A 163 -5.67 -5.98 -17.38
N VAL A 164 -5.12 -5.29 -18.37
CA VAL A 164 -5.28 -3.82 -18.50
C VAL A 164 -6.75 -3.44 -18.70
N ALA A 165 -7.46 -4.18 -19.56
CA ALA A 165 -8.89 -3.97 -19.75
C ALA A 165 -9.70 -4.33 -18.48
N MET A 166 -9.26 -5.33 -17.73
CA MET A 166 -9.86 -5.71 -16.45
C MET A 166 -9.68 -4.63 -15.36
N ARG A 167 -8.49 -4.05 -15.23
CA ARG A 167 -8.21 -2.89 -14.36
C ARG A 167 -9.08 -1.70 -14.79
N HIS A 168 -9.15 -1.43 -16.09
CA HIS A 168 -9.94 -0.32 -16.65
C HIS A 168 -11.45 -0.50 -16.43
N LEU A 169 -11.98 -1.72 -16.54
CA LEU A 169 -13.38 -2.02 -16.25
C LEU A 169 -13.71 -1.69 -14.78
N HIS A 170 -12.93 -2.21 -13.82
CA HIS A 170 -13.19 -1.99 -12.40
C HIS A 170 -12.97 -0.53 -11.97
N ALA A 171 -12.08 0.20 -12.65
CA ALA A 171 -11.96 1.65 -12.48
C ALA A 171 -13.19 2.42 -13.02
N TYR A 172 -13.91 1.87 -14.01
CA TYR A 172 -15.09 2.49 -14.60
C TYR A 172 -16.38 2.24 -13.82
N LEU A 173 -16.56 1.06 -13.23
CA LEU A 173 -17.82 0.66 -12.59
C LEU A 173 -18.17 1.52 -11.36
N PRO A 174 -19.45 1.83 -11.09
CA PRO A 174 -19.84 2.61 -9.92
C PRO A 174 -19.71 1.83 -8.60
N TYR A 175 -19.90 0.51 -8.62
CA TYR A 175 -19.83 -0.39 -7.46
C TYR A 175 -18.88 -1.56 -7.77
N ALA A 176 -17.59 -1.28 -7.86
CA ALA A 176 -16.58 -2.26 -8.29
C ALA A 176 -16.39 -3.39 -7.27
N GLU A 177 -16.54 -3.12 -5.96
CA GLU A 177 -16.48 -4.10 -4.89
C GLU A 177 -17.61 -5.12 -5.01
N LEU A 178 -18.82 -4.67 -5.41
CA LEU A 178 -19.96 -5.53 -5.65
C LEU A 178 -19.74 -6.44 -6.86
N GLU A 179 -19.16 -5.89 -7.93
CA GLU A 179 -18.85 -6.66 -9.14
C GLU A 179 -17.85 -7.78 -8.82
N ILE A 180 -16.70 -7.45 -8.21
CA ILE A 180 -15.68 -8.45 -7.90
C ILE A 180 -16.17 -9.49 -6.88
N LYS A 181 -17.02 -9.09 -5.92
CA LYS A 181 -17.65 -10.03 -4.98
C LYS A 181 -18.47 -11.11 -5.68
N SER A 182 -19.07 -10.80 -6.84
CA SER A 182 -19.86 -11.76 -7.61
C SER A 182 -19.00 -12.77 -8.40
N TRP A 183 -17.69 -12.54 -8.50
CA TRP A 183 -16.80 -13.40 -9.27
C TRP A 183 -16.41 -14.65 -8.47
N PRO A 184 -16.26 -15.81 -9.15
CA PRO A 184 -15.66 -16.98 -8.53
C PRO A 184 -14.26 -16.67 -7.99
N ILE A 185 -13.97 -17.10 -6.76
CA ILE A 185 -12.67 -16.85 -6.11
C ILE A 185 -11.48 -17.33 -6.95
N ALA A 186 -11.65 -18.40 -7.73
CA ALA A 186 -10.65 -18.91 -8.66
C ALA A 186 -10.22 -17.88 -9.73
N LEU A 187 -11.13 -17.03 -10.19
CA LEU A 187 -10.83 -15.95 -11.13
C LEU A 187 -10.06 -14.81 -10.44
N ILE A 188 -10.44 -14.49 -9.20
CA ILE A 188 -9.73 -13.48 -8.39
C ILE A 188 -8.28 -13.94 -8.15
N ILE A 189 -8.07 -15.22 -7.83
CA ILE A 189 -6.73 -15.81 -7.69
C ILE A 189 -5.95 -15.71 -9.01
N LYS A 190 -6.57 -16.07 -10.13
CA LYS A 190 -5.90 -16.00 -11.45
C LYS A 190 -5.48 -14.57 -11.78
N TRP A 191 -6.35 -13.59 -11.53
CA TRP A 191 -6.02 -12.17 -11.68
C TRP A 191 -4.89 -11.75 -10.73
N GLY A 192 -5.01 -12.04 -9.45
CA GLY A 192 -3.98 -11.71 -8.46
C GLY A 192 -2.60 -12.26 -8.84
N LYS A 193 -2.51 -13.49 -9.36
CA LYS A 193 -1.23 -14.05 -9.85
C LYS A 193 -0.62 -13.25 -11.00
N ALA A 194 -1.45 -12.74 -11.91
CA ALA A 194 -1.00 -11.88 -12.99
C ALA A 194 -0.50 -10.53 -12.45
N GLU A 195 -1.22 -9.94 -11.48
CA GLU A 195 -0.82 -8.68 -10.85
C GLU A 195 0.50 -8.80 -10.07
N VAL A 196 0.67 -9.88 -9.29
CA VAL A 196 1.93 -10.21 -8.61
C VAL A 196 3.08 -10.29 -9.61
N PHE A 197 2.86 -10.98 -10.73
CA PHE A 197 3.88 -11.11 -11.77
C PHE A 197 4.25 -9.75 -12.37
N CYS A 198 3.27 -8.92 -12.74
CA CYS A 198 3.50 -7.57 -13.24
C CYS A 198 4.31 -6.73 -12.24
N GLU A 199 3.94 -6.75 -10.95
CA GLU A 199 4.64 -6.00 -9.89
C GLU A 199 6.09 -6.46 -9.72
N GLN A 200 6.32 -7.77 -9.71
CA GLN A 200 7.66 -8.37 -9.58
C GLN A 200 8.55 -8.03 -10.79
N MET A 201 8.02 -8.17 -12.01
CA MET A 201 8.76 -7.86 -13.23
C MET A 201 9.11 -6.38 -13.30
N ALA A 202 8.18 -5.50 -12.93
CA ALA A 202 8.42 -4.06 -12.86
C ALA A 202 9.50 -3.73 -11.81
N ALA A 203 9.51 -4.39 -10.66
CA ALA A 203 10.55 -4.21 -9.65
C ALA A 203 11.93 -4.66 -10.15
N LEU A 204 12.03 -5.80 -10.83
CA LEU A 204 13.29 -6.27 -11.43
C LEU A 204 13.84 -5.26 -12.44
N LEU A 205 12.98 -4.72 -13.31
CA LEU A 205 13.38 -3.68 -14.27
C LEU A 205 13.90 -2.42 -13.55
N ARG A 206 13.18 -1.93 -12.54
CA ARG A 206 13.61 -0.74 -11.77
C ARG A 206 14.97 -0.94 -11.13
N ILE A 207 15.17 -2.06 -10.43
CA ILE A 207 16.45 -2.36 -9.78
C ILE A 207 17.57 -2.54 -10.81
N SER A 208 17.28 -3.09 -11.99
CA SER A 208 18.29 -3.24 -13.05
C SER A 208 18.73 -1.92 -13.68
N GLY A 209 17.79 -0.96 -13.77
CA GLY A 209 18.00 0.37 -14.36
C GLY A 209 18.62 1.38 -13.41
N ASP A 210 18.56 1.15 -12.09
CA ASP A 210 19.15 2.02 -11.09
C ASP A 210 20.68 2.02 -11.17
N MET A 211 21.25 3.17 -11.53
CA MET A 211 22.69 3.35 -11.71
C MET A 211 23.45 3.51 -10.39
N GLU A 212 22.76 3.81 -9.28
CA GLU A 212 23.36 3.95 -7.96
C GLU A 212 23.55 2.59 -7.28
N GLN A 213 22.80 1.57 -7.70
CA GLN A 213 22.88 0.22 -7.19
C GLN A 213 24.13 -0.54 -7.68
N LYS A 214 24.58 -1.51 -6.88
CA LYS A 214 25.72 -2.41 -7.21
C LYS A 214 25.50 -3.12 -8.56
N ASN A 215 26.53 -3.10 -9.41
CA ASN A 215 26.50 -3.72 -10.74
C ASN A 215 26.08 -5.20 -10.73
N GLU A 216 26.44 -5.95 -9.69
CA GLU A 216 26.07 -7.36 -9.53
C GLU A 216 24.55 -7.52 -9.37
N ALA A 217 23.91 -6.67 -8.57
CA ALA A 217 22.47 -6.72 -8.33
C ALA A 217 21.70 -6.36 -9.61
N ARG A 218 22.15 -5.32 -10.31
CA ARG A 218 21.56 -4.88 -11.58
C ARG A 218 21.60 -5.98 -12.64
N LYS A 219 22.78 -6.57 -12.82
CA LYS A 219 22.99 -7.68 -13.77
C LYS A 219 22.14 -8.89 -13.39
N TYR A 220 22.10 -9.25 -12.11
CA TYR A 220 21.27 -10.35 -11.61
C TYR A 220 19.78 -10.12 -11.87
N CYS A 221 19.26 -8.91 -11.62
CA CYS A 221 17.87 -8.56 -11.90
C CYS A 221 17.55 -8.56 -13.40
N SER A 222 18.46 -8.04 -14.24
CA SER A 222 18.30 -8.08 -15.70
C SER A 222 18.25 -9.52 -16.22
N GLU A 223 19.19 -10.37 -15.83
CA GLU A 223 19.23 -11.79 -16.24
C GLU A 223 17.99 -12.55 -15.76
N TRP A 224 17.51 -12.25 -14.56
CA TRP A 224 16.29 -12.85 -14.04
C TRP A 224 15.05 -12.38 -14.82
N HIS A 225 14.92 -11.08 -15.07
CA HIS A 225 13.84 -10.53 -15.89
C HIS A 225 13.81 -11.20 -17.28
N ASP A 226 14.95 -11.28 -17.95
CA ASP A 226 15.06 -11.89 -19.28
C ASP A 226 14.70 -13.38 -19.26
N ALA A 227 15.08 -14.11 -18.20
CA ALA A 227 14.70 -15.50 -18.04
C ALA A 227 13.18 -15.69 -17.86
N CYS A 228 12.50 -14.76 -17.19
CA CYS A 228 11.03 -14.77 -17.07
C CYS A 228 10.33 -14.44 -18.39
N MET A 229 10.98 -13.69 -19.28
CA MET A 229 10.46 -13.30 -20.60
C MET A 229 10.96 -14.21 -21.74
N ALA A 230 11.62 -15.33 -21.40
CA ALA A 230 12.20 -16.23 -22.39
C ALA A 230 11.14 -16.76 -23.37
N PRO A 231 11.40 -16.73 -24.69
CA PRO A 231 10.48 -17.26 -25.69
C PRO A 231 10.13 -18.73 -25.43
N GLY A 232 8.84 -19.06 -25.51
CA GLY A 232 8.35 -20.44 -25.30
C GLY A 232 8.15 -20.84 -23.83
N LEU A 233 8.47 -19.97 -22.88
CA LEU A 233 8.13 -20.18 -21.47
C LEU A 233 6.62 -20.01 -21.26
N SER A 234 5.96 -21.00 -20.65
CA SER A 234 4.55 -20.88 -20.31
C SER A 234 4.33 -19.78 -19.26
N THR A 235 3.16 -19.12 -19.27
CA THR A 235 2.79 -18.09 -18.29
C THR A 235 2.94 -18.58 -16.85
N THR A 236 2.51 -19.81 -16.55
CA THR A 236 2.63 -20.39 -15.20
C THR A 236 4.08 -20.60 -14.79
N ALA A 237 4.95 -21.02 -15.71
CA ALA A 237 6.37 -21.19 -15.44
C ALA A 237 7.07 -19.83 -15.25
N ALA A 238 6.73 -18.82 -16.04
CA ALA A 238 7.22 -17.45 -15.88
C ALA A 238 6.82 -16.87 -14.51
N GLN A 239 5.55 -17.04 -14.12
CA GLN A 239 5.05 -16.64 -12.80
C GLN A 239 5.80 -17.34 -11.66
N ALA A 240 5.99 -18.66 -11.75
CA ALA A 240 6.74 -19.41 -10.75
C ALA A 240 8.19 -18.95 -10.63
N LEU A 241 8.83 -18.63 -11.77
CA LEU A 241 10.21 -18.14 -11.81
C LEU A 241 10.34 -16.74 -11.19
N ALA A 242 9.42 -15.82 -11.47
CA ALA A 242 9.39 -14.49 -10.87
C ALA A 242 9.12 -14.52 -9.36
N GLN A 243 8.32 -15.50 -8.90
CA GLN A 243 7.99 -15.66 -7.49
C GLN A 243 9.04 -16.43 -6.68
N SER A 244 10.13 -16.91 -7.31
CA SER A 244 11.13 -17.79 -6.69
C SER A 244 11.68 -17.24 -5.37
N PRO A 245 11.36 -17.85 -4.20
CA PRO A 245 11.79 -17.35 -2.89
C PRO A 245 13.31 -17.30 -2.75
N ASP A 246 14.02 -18.30 -3.26
CA ASP A 246 15.48 -18.36 -3.20
C ASP A 246 16.15 -17.21 -3.98
N ARG A 247 15.54 -16.79 -5.09
CA ARG A 247 16.07 -15.70 -5.91
C ARG A 247 15.87 -14.35 -5.22
N TRP A 248 14.70 -14.16 -4.60
CA TRP A 248 14.42 -12.97 -3.78
C TRP A 248 15.35 -12.92 -2.56
N LYS A 249 15.51 -14.02 -1.83
CA LYS A 249 16.45 -14.13 -0.70
C LYS A 249 17.90 -13.88 -1.11
N ARG A 250 18.30 -14.32 -2.30
CA ARG A 250 19.63 -13.99 -2.85
C ARG A 250 19.76 -12.49 -3.11
N LEU A 251 18.73 -11.85 -3.66
CA LEU A 251 18.74 -10.43 -3.98
C LEU A 251 18.90 -9.54 -2.72
N GLU A 252 18.36 -9.97 -1.57
CA GLU A 252 18.49 -9.29 -0.27
C GLU A 252 19.95 -9.10 0.21
N HIS A 253 20.94 -9.79 -0.39
CA HIS A 253 22.35 -9.56 -0.08
C HIS A 253 22.87 -8.22 -0.65
N TRP A 254 22.15 -7.64 -1.62
CA TRP A 254 22.54 -6.39 -2.26
C TRP A 254 21.57 -5.23 -2.03
N ILE A 255 20.28 -5.51 -1.79
CA ILE A 255 19.24 -4.49 -1.55
C ILE A 255 18.51 -4.73 -0.22
N PRO A 256 17.94 -3.69 0.41
CA PRO A 256 17.11 -3.86 1.60
C PRO A 256 15.91 -4.80 1.34
N ALA A 257 15.52 -5.58 2.36
CA ALA A 257 14.38 -6.48 2.27
C ALA A 257 13.04 -5.75 2.02
N SER A 258 12.94 -4.48 2.41
CA SER A 258 11.80 -3.60 2.08
C SER A 258 11.61 -3.40 0.58
N CYS A 259 12.67 -3.55 -0.22
CA CYS A 259 12.64 -3.46 -1.68
C CYS A 259 12.19 -4.77 -2.36
N GLY A 260 12.02 -5.86 -1.59
CA GLY A 260 11.56 -7.14 -2.11
C GLY A 260 10.10 -7.11 -2.54
N ARG A 261 9.76 -7.95 -3.54
CA ARG A 261 8.36 -8.22 -3.96
C ARG A 261 7.99 -9.70 -3.80
N ALA A 262 8.74 -10.40 -2.94
CA ALA A 262 8.41 -11.76 -2.54
C ALA A 262 7.17 -11.77 -1.64
N ARG A 263 6.37 -12.83 -1.75
CA ARG A 263 5.31 -13.09 -0.80
C ARG A 263 5.92 -13.38 0.59
N PRO A 264 5.52 -12.66 1.64
CA PRO A 264 5.90 -12.99 3.01
C PRO A 264 5.50 -14.42 3.41
N PRO A 265 6.26 -15.13 4.26
CA PRO A 265 5.92 -16.50 4.68
C PRO A 265 4.64 -16.57 5.53
N ASP A 266 4.27 -15.46 6.17
CA ASP A 266 3.11 -15.33 7.06
C ASP A 266 1.78 -15.10 6.34
N ILE A 267 1.79 -14.80 5.03
CA ILE A 267 0.57 -14.60 4.24
C ILE A 267 0.27 -15.82 3.37
N SER A 268 -0.98 -16.27 3.37
CA SER A 268 -1.39 -17.37 2.50
C SER A 268 -1.33 -16.98 1.02
N ASP A 269 -1.25 -17.98 0.13
CA ASP A 269 -1.29 -17.73 -1.32
C ASP A 269 -2.57 -17.00 -1.74
N LEU A 270 -3.70 -17.38 -1.14
CA LEU A 270 -5.00 -16.79 -1.46
C LEU A 270 -5.03 -15.31 -1.09
N GLU A 271 -4.67 -14.98 0.16
CA GLU A 271 -4.64 -13.60 0.64
C GLU A 271 -3.64 -12.76 -0.13
N TRP A 272 -2.49 -13.32 -0.51
CA TRP A 272 -1.49 -12.63 -1.33
C TRP A 272 -2.06 -12.24 -2.69
N ASN A 273 -2.81 -13.12 -3.35
CA ASN A 273 -3.45 -12.82 -4.63
C ASN A 273 -4.58 -11.79 -4.45
N VAL A 274 -5.40 -11.89 -3.39
CA VAL A 274 -6.45 -10.91 -3.09
C VAL A 274 -5.85 -9.52 -2.85
N LEU A 275 -4.77 -9.43 -2.08
CA LEU A 275 -4.07 -8.18 -1.77
C LEU A 275 -3.63 -7.41 -3.03
N HIS A 276 -3.24 -8.12 -4.09
CA HIS A 276 -2.83 -7.50 -5.36
C HIS A 276 -4.01 -7.08 -6.24
N VAL A 277 -5.23 -7.53 -5.94
CA VAL A 277 -6.46 -7.12 -6.65
C VAL A 277 -7.08 -5.87 -6.03
N LEU A 278 -6.96 -5.69 -4.71
CA LEU A 278 -7.58 -4.56 -3.97
C LEU A 278 -7.40 -3.17 -4.62
N PRO A 279 -6.22 -2.79 -5.14
CA PRO A 279 -6.00 -1.45 -5.71
C PRO A 279 -6.88 -1.12 -6.89
N TYR A 280 -7.36 -2.14 -7.59
CA TYR A 280 -8.12 -2.01 -8.82
C TYR A 280 -9.63 -2.04 -8.59
N VAL A 281 -10.07 -2.59 -7.46
CA VAL A 281 -11.50 -2.85 -7.18
C VAL A 281 -12.06 -1.99 -6.07
N ILE A 282 -11.21 -1.37 -5.24
CA ILE A 282 -11.65 -0.47 -4.18
C ILE A 282 -11.74 0.94 -4.73
N ASP A 283 -12.93 1.53 -4.63
CA ASP A 283 -13.22 2.81 -5.26
C ASP A 283 -12.27 3.92 -4.81
N GLU A 284 -12.19 4.10 -3.50
CA GLU A 284 -11.42 5.14 -2.86
C GLU A 284 -9.99 4.71 -2.52
N TRP A 285 -9.44 3.69 -3.22
CA TRP A 285 -8.10 3.18 -2.94
C TRP A 285 -7.05 4.30 -2.89
N VAL A 286 -7.12 5.24 -3.83
CA VAL A 286 -6.22 6.41 -3.94
C VAL A 286 -6.24 7.33 -2.71
N MET A 287 -7.33 7.31 -1.94
CA MET A 287 -7.46 8.11 -0.73
C MET A 287 -6.80 7.45 0.49
N THR A 288 -6.54 6.15 0.40
CA THR A 288 -5.89 5.37 1.47
C THR A 288 -4.38 5.65 1.52
N PRO A 289 -3.72 5.39 2.67
CA PRO A 289 -2.25 5.46 2.76
C PRO A 289 -1.51 4.67 1.66
N MET A 290 -1.99 3.46 1.37
CA MET A 290 -1.42 2.58 0.34
C MET A 290 -1.68 3.06 -1.08
N GLY A 291 -2.79 3.77 -1.30
CA GLY A 291 -3.10 4.39 -2.60
C GLY A 291 -2.18 5.53 -2.97
N ARG A 292 -1.59 6.20 -1.98
CA ARG A 292 -0.59 7.26 -2.18
C ARG A 292 0.81 6.71 -2.48
N ALA A 293 1.03 5.43 -2.20
CA ALA A 293 2.29 4.72 -2.47
C ALA A 293 2.05 3.49 -3.38
N PRO A 294 1.48 3.63 -4.60
CA PRO A 294 0.93 2.50 -5.36
C PRO A 294 1.93 1.38 -5.70
N ARG A 295 3.24 1.70 -5.72
CA ARG A 295 4.34 0.76 -5.99
C ARG A 295 5.02 0.23 -4.72
N GLY A 296 4.50 0.56 -3.55
CA GLY A 296 5.02 0.08 -2.27
C GLY A 296 4.94 -1.44 -2.15
N ALA A 297 5.83 -2.01 -1.34
CA ALA A 297 5.89 -3.46 -1.17
C ALA A 297 4.62 -3.97 -0.46
N ARG A 298 3.78 -4.76 -1.15
CA ARG A 298 2.47 -5.16 -0.59
C ARG A 298 2.61 -5.99 0.69
N GLY A 299 3.72 -6.71 0.86
CA GLY A 299 4.03 -7.44 2.09
C GLY A 299 4.11 -6.52 3.32
N LEU A 300 4.58 -5.28 3.18
CA LEU A 300 4.59 -4.30 4.26
C LEU A 300 3.18 -3.84 4.60
N TRP A 301 2.31 -3.64 3.61
CA TRP A 301 0.91 -3.28 3.85
C TRP A 301 0.17 -4.31 4.68
N TYR A 302 0.33 -5.58 4.32
CA TYR A 302 -0.31 -6.67 5.05
C TYR A 302 0.17 -6.78 6.50
N ARG A 303 1.43 -6.43 6.77
CA ARG A 303 2.00 -6.46 8.12
C ARG A 303 1.61 -5.27 8.97
N HIS A 304 1.68 -4.06 8.39
CA HIS A 304 1.48 -2.79 9.11
C HIS A 304 0.01 -2.37 9.25
N PHE A 305 -0.87 -2.78 8.34
CA PHE A 305 -2.28 -2.39 8.38
C PHE A 305 -3.16 -3.60 8.74
N ALA A 306 -3.56 -3.66 10.02
CA ALA A 306 -4.42 -4.73 10.51
C ALA A 306 -5.74 -4.83 9.71
N THR A 307 -6.33 -3.70 9.32
CA THR A 307 -7.55 -3.65 8.49
C THR A 307 -7.36 -4.29 7.12
N VAL A 308 -6.20 -4.12 6.48
CA VAL A 308 -5.89 -4.76 5.18
C VAL A 308 -5.77 -6.26 5.33
N ARG A 309 -5.07 -6.72 6.37
CA ARG A 309 -4.95 -8.14 6.69
C ARG A 309 -6.31 -8.77 6.97
N GLN A 310 -7.11 -8.15 7.84
CA GLN A 310 -8.46 -8.61 8.16
C GLN A 310 -9.37 -8.65 6.93
N LEU A 311 -9.30 -7.64 6.05
CA LEU A 311 -10.04 -7.65 4.78
C LEU A 311 -9.62 -8.83 3.90
N CYS A 312 -8.32 -9.06 3.71
CA CYS A 312 -7.83 -10.19 2.93
C CYS A 312 -8.31 -11.53 3.50
N THR A 313 -8.25 -11.71 4.82
CA THR A 313 -8.75 -12.90 5.51
C THR A 313 -10.27 -13.04 5.36
N SER A 314 -11.04 -11.95 5.49
CA SER A 314 -12.51 -11.97 5.39
C SER A 314 -12.98 -12.33 3.99
N ILE A 315 -12.36 -11.75 2.95
CA ILE A 315 -12.62 -12.11 1.55
C ILE A 315 -12.28 -13.58 1.32
N SER A 316 -11.12 -14.03 1.79
CA SER A 316 -10.61 -15.37 1.54
C SER A 316 -11.43 -16.48 2.22
N THR A 317 -12.01 -16.20 3.39
CA THR A 317 -12.73 -17.19 4.20
C THR A 317 -14.24 -17.13 4.05
N GLN A 318 -14.80 -15.93 3.88
CA GLN A 318 -16.24 -15.68 3.92
C GLN A 318 -16.77 -15.00 2.65
N GLY A 319 -15.88 -14.55 1.75
CA GLY A 319 -16.28 -13.73 0.60
C GLY A 319 -16.85 -12.36 1.02
N ASP A 320 -16.51 -11.88 2.21
CA ASP A 320 -16.97 -10.62 2.78
C ASP A 320 -16.04 -9.48 2.35
N TRP A 321 -16.62 -8.51 1.63
CA TRP A 321 -15.94 -7.32 1.11
C TRP A 321 -16.29 -6.04 1.87
N SER A 322 -17.11 -6.11 2.91
CA SER A 322 -17.65 -4.94 3.62
C SER A 322 -16.57 -4.05 4.21
N MET A 323 -15.47 -4.65 4.67
CA MET A 323 -14.32 -3.93 5.22
C MET A 323 -13.58 -3.07 4.18
N ALA A 324 -13.80 -3.28 2.87
CA ALA A 324 -13.21 -2.44 1.84
C ALA A 324 -13.64 -0.97 1.98
N LEU A 325 -14.87 -0.73 2.47
CA LEU A 325 -15.42 0.60 2.71
C LEU A 325 -14.77 1.32 3.89
N ALA A 326 -14.11 0.59 4.79
CA ALA A 326 -13.45 1.15 5.97
C ALA A 326 -11.98 1.55 5.72
N LEU A 327 -11.40 1.18 4.58
CA LEU A 327 -9.97 1.39 4.31
C LEU A 327 -9.58 2.86 4.18
N THR A 328 -10.52 3.75 3.84
CA THR A 328 -10.26 5.21 3.80
C THR A 328 -10.22 5.87 5.16
N HIS A 329 -10.65 5.16 6.21
CA HIS A 329 -10.63 5.65 7.58
C HIS A 329 -9.48 5.06 8.41
N ILE A 330 -8.51 4.37 7.79
CA ILE A 330 -7.32 3.90 8.49
C ILE A 330 -6.57 5.13 9.05
N PRO A 331 -6.38 5.23 10.38
CA PRO A 331 -5.59 6.31 10.97
C PRO A 331 -4.18 6.31 10.36
N THR A 332 -3.67 7.48 9.97
CA THR A 332 -2.31 7.65 9.43
C THR A 332 -1.20 7.50 10.49
N GLY A 333 -1.47 6.79 11.58
CA GLY A 333 -0.50 6.43 12.60
C GLY A 333 -0.42 4.92 12.70
N ALA A 334 0.79 4.37 12.61
CA ALA A 334 1.04 2.94 12.71
C ALA A 334 0.27 2.35 13.91
N GLU A 335 -0.65 1.43 13.65
CA GLU A 335 -1.03 0.41 14.63
C GLU A 335 0.15 -0.58 14.75
N GLY A 336 1.28 -0.07 15.24
CA GLY A 336 2.45 -0.86 15.55
C GLY A 336 2.15 -1.73 16.75
N THR A 337 1.53 -2.89 16.53
CA THR A 337 1.72 -4.00 17.45
C THR A 337 3.09 -4.57 17.13
N GLU A 338 4.06 -4.31 18.01
CA GLU A 338 5.31 -5.08 18.02
C GLU A 338 4.97 -6.57 18.01
N PRO A 339 5.62 -7.39 17.17
CA PRO A 339 5.45 -8.83 17.23
C PRO A 339 5.88 -9.32 18.62
N PRO A 340 5.19 -10.28 19.25
CA PRO A 340 5.61 -10.84 20.52
C PRO A 340 6.98 -11.49 20.32
N ASP A 341 7.97 -10.95 21.03
CA ASP A 341 9.35 -11.37 21.00
C ASP A 341 9.44 -12.84 21.47
N ALA A 342 9.52 -13.77 20.53
CA ALA A 342 9.67 -15.19 20.79
C ALA A 342 11.15 -15.49 21.07
N SER A 343 11.72 -14.94 22.14
CA SER A 343 13.05 -15.29 22.66
C SER A 343 13.28 -14.78 24.09
N ALA A 344 12.71 -15.46 25.08
CA ALA A 344 13.31 -15.51 26.41
C ALA A 344 13.05 -16.90 27.04
N PRO A 345 14.10 -17.64 27.46
CA PRO A 345 13.94 -18.96 28.05
C PRO A 345 13.38 -18.86 29.48
N GLY A 346 12.61 -19.87 29.85
CA GLY A 346 11.80 -19.88 31.07
C GLY A 346 12.57 -19.82 32.39
N GLY A 347 11.86 -19.32 33.40
CA GLY A 347 12.10 -19.52 34.82
C GLY A 347 10.76 -19.41 35.53
N GLY A 348 10.29 -20.51 36.11
CA GLY A 348 8.92 -20.66 36.59
C GLY A 348 8.63 -20.14 38.00
N LEU A 349 7.31 -20.09 38.26
CA LEU A 349 6.59 -20.35 39.53
C LEU A 349 6.88 -19.43 40.73
N SER A 350 5.91 -18.58 41.13
CA SER A 350 4.80 -18.93 42.05
C SER A 350 4.17 -17.71 42.75
N ASP A 351 2.83 -17.74 42.79
CA ASP A 351 1.89 -17.34 43.85
C ASP A 351 1.73 -15.89 44.37
N THR A 352 0.57 -15.34 43.98
CA THR A 352 -0.44 -14.58 44.75
C THR A 352 -0.13 -14.13 46.19
N LYS A 353 -0.26 -12.82 46.46
CA LYS A 353 -1.27 -12.21 47.37
C LYS A 353 -1.12 -10.69 47.53
N GLY A 354 -2.24 -9.99 47.28
CA GLY A 354 -2.86 -8.88 48.02
C GLY A 354 -2.06 -7.80 48.77
N SER A 355 -2.54 -6.57 48.56
CA SER A 355 -2.82 -5.50 49.54
C SER A 355 -1.81 -4.36 49.75
N THR A 356 -2.24 -3.18 49.25
CA THR A 356 -2.35 -1.86 49.92
C THR A 356 -1.20 -1.25 50.74
N GLU A 357 -0.95 0.02 50.37
CA GLU A 357 -0.69 1.21 51.21
C GLU A 357 0.74 1.67 51.55
N HIS A 358 0.96 2.94 51.14
CA HIS A 358 1.63 4.06 51.82
C HIS A 358 3.16 4.11 52.08
N ALA A 359 3.71 5.21 51.53
CA ALA A 359 4.48 6.28 52.20
C ALA A 359 6.04 6.28 52.14
N VAL A 360 6.52 7.30 51.40
CA VAL A 360 7.52 8.35 51.74
C VAL A 360 8.81 7.95 52.49
N HIS A 361 9.98 8.12 51.85
CA HIS A 361 10.98 9.19 52.11
C HIS A 361 12.41 8.84 51.66
N ALA A 362 13.10 9.91 51.24
CA ALA A 362 14.53 10.21 51.38
C ALA A 362 15.51 9.64 50.34
N GLY A 363 16.21 10.57 49.69
CA GLY A 363 17.22 10.30 48.69
C GLY A 363 18.60 10.01 49.26
N ALA A 364 19.53 9.72 48.37
CA ALA A 364 20.91 10.14 48.46
C ALA A 364 21.60 9.91 47.11
N ASP A 365 22.24 10.98 46.63
CA ASP A 365 23.31 10.97 45.65
C ASP A 365 24.33 9.85 45.89
N ASN A 366 24.93 9.34 44.81
CA ASN A 366 26.39 9.22 44.64
C ASN A 366 26.75 8.44 43.36
N THR A 367 27.02 9.15 42.27
CA THR A 367 28.19 8.86 41.40
C THR A 367 29.39 9.62 42.02
N PRO A 368 30.69 9.33 41.77
CA PRO A 368 31.25 8.70 40.56
C PRO A 368 32.48 7.77 40.78
N ARG A 369 32.93 7.08 39.71
CA ARG A 369 34.30 7.13 39.11
C ARG A 369 34.66 5.84 38.35
N ALA A 370 35.00 6.01 37.07
CA ALA A 370 36.01 5.20 36.38
C ALA A 370 37.42 5.69 36.80
N PRO A 371 38.48 4.87 36.59
CA PRO A 371 39.24 4.99 35.33
C PRO A 371 39.86 3.68 34.79
N SER A 372 39.78 3.55 33.46
CA SER A 372 40.75 3.14 32.39
C SER A 372 41.97 2.20 32.66
N PRO A 373 42.80 1.85 31.65
CA PRO A 373 42.83 0.51 31.06
C PRO A 373 44.20 -0.18 31.19
N GLN A 374 44.30 -1.49 30.93
CA GLN A 374 45.60 -2.12 30.66
C GLN A 374 45.60 -2.97 29.40
N ASN A 375 46.51 -2.55 28.55
CA ASN A 375 47.00 -3.09 27.30
C ASN A 375 48.00 -4.23 27.59
N LYS A 376 47.98 -5.33 26.81
CA LYS A 376 49.17 -6.17 26.54
C LYS A 376 48.96 -7.13 25.37
N GLN A 377 49.46 -6.68 24.21
CA GLN A 377 50.40 -7.37 23.32
C GLN A 377 50.23 -8.84 22.91
N ARG A 378 50.07 -8.99 21.58
CA ARG A 378 50.89 -9.78 20.61
C ARG A 378 51.25 -11.22 20.96
N GLN A 379 50.83 -12.13 20.08
CA GLN A 379 51.79 -13.03 19.42
C GLN A 379 51.32 -13.39 18.00
N THR A 380 52.17 -13.03 17.04
CA THR A 380 52.21 -13.51 15.66
C THR A 380 52.81 -14.92 15.64
N ASP A 381 52.36 -15.78 14.72
CA ASP A 381 53.29 -16.66 14.02
C ASP A 381 52.76 -17.08 12.63
N HIS A 382 53.66 -16.91 11.66
CA HIS A 382 53.57 -17.38 10.29
C HIS A 382 53.94 -18.87 10.21
N CYS A 383 53.31 -19.61 9.30
CA CYS A 383 54.00 -20.63 8.52
C CYS A 383 53.35 -20.79 7.13
N SER A 384 54.18 -20.57 6.10
CA SER A 384 53.95 -20.92 4.69
C SER A 384 54.27 -22.39 4.43
N GLY A 385 53.60 -23.01 3.44
CA GLY A 385 53.91 -24.39 3.05
C GLY A 385 53.19 -24.91 1.79
N ARG A 386 53.50 -24.31 0.63
CA ARG A 386 53.70 -24.91 -0.72
C ARG A 386 52.97 -26.19 -1.23
N LEU A 387 52.40 -26.02 -2.43
CA LEU A 387 52.57 -26.77 -3.71
C LEU A 387 51.86 -28.12 -3.98
N ARG A 388 50.99 -28.11 -5.01
CA ARG A 388 51.06 -28.78 -6.35
C ARG A 388 49.65 -28.69 -6.97
N GLY A 389 49.40 -28.34 -8.23
CA GLY A 389 50.16 -28.52 -9.47
C GLY A 389 49.54 -29.68 -10.26
N GLY A 390 48.90 -29.41 -11.40
CA GLY A 390 48.42 -30.45 -12.32
C GLY A 390 47.47 -29.95 -13.41
N HIS A 391 48.02 -29.70 -14.59
CA HIS A 391 47.37 -29.45 -15.89
C HIS A 391 46.46 -30.61 -16.35
N GLU A 392 45.39 -30.29 -17.06
CA GLU A 392 45.29 -30.36 -18.54
C GLU A 392 44.26 -29.36 -19.06
#